data_AF-A0A3D2R703-F1
#
_entry.id   AF-A0A3D2R703-F1
#
_cell.length_a   1.000
_cell.length_b   1.000
_cell.length_c   1.000
_cell.angle_alpha   90.00
_cell.angle_beta   90.00
_cell.angle_gamma   90.00
#
_symmetry.space_group_name_H-M   'P 1'
#
loop_
_entity.id
_entity.type
_entity.pdbx_description
1 polymer ?
#
loop_
_entity_poly.entity_id
_entity_poly.type
_entity_poly.pdbx_seq_one_letter_code
_entity_poly.pdbx_strand_id
1 'polypeptide(L)'
;MKKSVTSYTVEQAKEKLERYCAYQERSHKQVEEQLLKMRMIPQAQEVIITHLIQHNFLNESRFALAYSRGKFRIKKWGKKRITQGLKQHGVSAYNIKIGLAQIDPEAYRDTFDVLVKKR
;
A
#
# COMPACT_ATOMS: atom_id res chain seq x y z
N MET A 1 -3.00 18.60 -26.14
CA MET A 1 -2.26 19.42 -25.15
C MET A 1 -1.03 18.64 -24.69
N LYS A 2 0.20 19.09 -25.00
CA LYS A 2 1.42 18.47 -24.46
C LYS A 2 1.46 18.76 -22.96
N LYS A 3 1.34 17.73 -22.10
CA LYS A 3 1.61 17.90 -20.66
C LYS A 3 3.05 18.38 -20.52
N SER A 4 3.25 19.55 -19.91
CA SER A 4 4.59 20.05 -19.59
C SER A 4 5.31 19.02 -18.72
N VAL A 5 6.58 18.77 -19.02
CA VAL A 5 7.41 17.87 -18.22
C VAL A 5 7.71 18.61 -16.92
N THR A 6 7.03 18.25 -15.84
CA THR A 6 7.38 18.74 -14.50
C THR A 6 8.65 18.03 -14.06
N SER A 7 9.78 18.73 -14.00
CA SER A 7 10.97 18.25 -13.31
C SER A 7 10.79 18.47 -11.81
N TYR A 8 11.30 17.52 -11.02
CA TYR A 8 11.29 17.62 -9.56
C TYR A 8 12.74 17.60 -9.09
N THR A 9 13.06 18.47 -8.12
CA THR A 9 14.26 18.27 -7.31
C THR A 9 14.03 17.11 -6.35
N VAL A 10 15.12 16.54 -5.81
CA VAL A 10 15.03 15.47 -4.80
C VAL A 10 14.20 15.95 -3.60
N GLU A 11 14.39 17.19 -3.16
CA GLU A 11 13.66 17.77 -2.02
C GLU A 11 12.15 17.92 -2.30
N GLN A 12 11.78 18.41 -3.48
CA GLN A 12 10.38 18.53 -3.87
C GLN A 12 9.71 17.15 -3.98
N ALA A 13 10.44 16.15 -4.48
CA ALA A 13 9.94 14.77 -4.57
C ALA A 13 9.76 14.15 -3.18
N LYS A 14 10.68 14.39 -2.24
CA LYS A 14 10.55 13.97 -0.83
C LYS A 14 9.29 14.52 -0.20
N GLU A 15 9.13 15.85 -0.15
CA GLU A 15 7.99 16.50 0.49
C GLU A 15 6.66 16.03 -0.11
N LYS A 16 6.63 15.86 -1.45
CA LYS A 16 5.45 15.35 -2.14
C LYS A 16 5.11 13.90 -1.76
N LEU A 17 6.11 13.04 -1.58
CA LEU A 17 5.89 11.66 -1.18
C LEU A 17 5.62 11.48 0.31
N GLU A 18 6.15 12.34 1.17
CA GLU A 18 5.77 12.41 2.58
C GLU A 18 4.28 12.68 2.70
N ARG A 19 3.77 13.73 2.04
CA ARG A 19 2.33 14.04 2.00
C ARG A 19 1.51 12.89 1.42
N TYR A 20 2.02 12.23 0.37
CA TYR A 20 1.34 11.10 -0.27
C TYR A 20 1.20 9.88 0.65
N CYS A 21 2.21 9.61 1.49
CA CYS A 21 2.22 8.52 2.46
C CYS A 21 1.48 8.89 3.76
N ALA A 22 1.54 10.16 4.18
CA ALA A 22 0.81 10.67 5.33
C ALA A 22 -0.71 10.66 5.10
N TYR A 23 -1.16 10.91 3.86
CA TYR A 23 -2.57 10.88 3.51
C TYR A 23 -3.17 9.45 3.60
N GLN A 24 -2.41 8.44 3.21
CA GLN A 24 -2.84 7.05 3.24
C GLN A 24 -1.62 6.13 3.17
N GLU A 25 -1.67 5.01 3.88
CA GLU A 25 -0.68 3.94 3.74
C GLU A 25 -0.42 3.55 2.29
N ARG A 26 0.86 3.49 1.93
CA ARG A 26 1.35 3.09 0.61
C ARG A 26 2.26 1.88 0.72
N SER A 27 2.24 1.05 -0.32
CA SER A 27 3.24 0.00 -0.51
C SER A 27 4.52 0.58 -1.11
N HIS A 28 5.66 -0.09 -0.90
CA HIS A 28 6.93 0.27 -1.54
C HIS A 28 6.78 0.40 -3.05
N LYS A 29 6.13 -0.60 -3.67
CA LYS A 29 5.84 -0.59 -5.10
C LYS A 29 5.07 0.65 -5.57
N GLN A 30 4.09 1.13 -4.80
CA GLN A 30 3.35 2.35 -5.17
C GLN A 30 4.24 3.61 -5.09
N VAL A 31 5.15 3.66 -4.13
CA VAL A 31 6.11 4.77 -3.99
C VAL A 31 7.12 4.73 -5.14
N GLU A 32 7.66 3.56 -5.48
CA GLU A 32 8.54 3.36 -6.65
C GLU A 32 7.85 3.76 -7.96
N GLU A 33 6.62 3.30 -8.19
CA GLU A 33 5.82 3.70 -9.36
C GLU A 33 5.61 5.22 -9.42
N GLN A 34 5.45 5.87 -8.27
CA GLN A 34 5.27 7.31 -8.19
C GLN A 34 6.56 8.08 -8.47
N LEU A 35 7.71 7.59 -7.98
CA LEU A 35 9.04 8.12 -8.29
C LEU A 35 9.38 7.96 -9.77
N LEU A 36 9.01 6.83 -10.39
CA LEU A 36 9.17 6.60 -11.81
C LEU A 36 8.34 7.59 -12.64
N LYS A 37 7.09 7.86 -12.23
CA LYS A 37 6.25 8.90 -12.86
C LYS A 37 6.84 10.31 -12.72
N MET A 38 7.57 10.57 -11.65
CA MET A 38 8.34 11.81 -11.44
C MET A 38 9.66 11.85 -12.23
N ARG A 39 10.01 10.76 -12.92
CA ARG A 39 11.26 10.59 -13.70
C ARG A 39 12.53 10.77 -12.86
N MET A 40 12.48 10.37 -11.60
CA MET A 40 13.66 10.37 -10.72
C MET A 40 14.65 9.29 -11.16
N ILE A 41 15.93 9.62 -11.17
CA ILE A 41 17.00 8.64 -11.41
C ILE A 41 17.11 7.64 -10.26
N PRO A 42 17.59 6.40 -10.47
CA PRO A 42 17.62 5.36 -9.44
C PRO A 42 18.28 5.80 -8.12
N GLN A 43 19.39 6.53 -8.19
CA GLN A 43 20.10 7.03 -7.00
C GLN A 43 19.23 7.96 -6.16
N ALA A 44 18.44 8.83 -6.81
CA ALA A 44 17.52 9.71 -6.11
C ALA A 44 16.33 8.93 -5.53
N GLN A 45 15.85 7.89 -6.22
CA GLN A 45 14.76 7.04 -5.71
C GLN A 45 15.16 6.37 -4.40
N GLU A 46 16.35 5.79 -4.34
CA GLU A 46 16.88 5.11 -3.14
C GLU A 46 17.00 6.07 -1.95
N VAL A 47 17.54 7.27 -2.17
CA VAL A 47 17.65 8.31 -1.13
C VAL A 47 16.26 8.68 -0.59
N ILE A 48 15.28 8.87 -1.48
CA ILE A 48 13.92 9.25 -1.08
C ILE A 48 13.22 8.12 -0.34
N ILE A 49 13.30 6.88 -0.84
CA ILE A 49 12.68 5.71 -0.18
C ILE A 49 13.29 5.50 1.21
N THR A 50 14.61 5.58 1.33
CA THR A 50 15.32 5.43 2.60
C THR A 50 14.84 6.48 3.61
N HIS A 51 14.75 7.75 3.19
CA HIS A 51 14.21 8.83 4.02
C HIS A 51 12.77 8.54 4.49
N LEU A 52 11.89 8.14 3.58
CA LEU A 52 10.50 7.82 3.92
C LEU A 52 10.39 6.67 4.92
N ILE A 53 11.26 5.67 4.84
CA ILE A 53 11.30 4.54 5.79
C ILE A 53 11.86 4.99 7.14
N GLN A 54 12.99 5.71 7.14
CA GLN A 54 13.65 6.19 8.37
C GLN A 54 12.75 7.11 9.19
N HIS A 55 11.99 7.99 8.52
CA HIS A 55 11.00 8.86 9.14
C HIS A 55 9.62 8.20 9.30
N ASN A 56 9.51 6.89 9.06
CA ASN A 56 8.31 6.06 9.25
C ASN A 56 7.07 6.51 8.44
N PHE A 57 7.27 7.28 7.37
CA PHE A 57 6.23 7.58 6.38
C PHE A 57 5.87 6.34 5.56
N LEU A 58 6.86 5.51 5.20
CA LEU A 58 6.68 4.30 4.42
C LEU A 58 6.92 3.06 5.30
N ASN A 59 5.89 2.23 5.46
CA ASN A 59 5.96 1.03 6.29
C ASN A 59 5.10 -0.09 5.69
N GLU A 60 5.75 -1.16 5.20
CA GLU A 60 5.05 -2.26 4.51
C GLU A 60 4.13 -3.05 5.44
N SER A 61 4.53 -3.25 6.70
CA SER A 61 3.70 -3.96 7.69
C SER A 61 2.40 -3.19 7.93
N ARG A 62 2.51 -1.87 8.12
CA ARG A 62 1.38 -0.97 8.32
C ARG A 62 0.45 -0.94 7.10
N PHE A 63 1.03 -0.93 5.90
CA PHE A 63 0.27 -1.06 4.65
C PHE A 63 -0.50 -2.40 4.58
N ALA A 64 0.15 -3.53 4.86
CA ALA A 64 -0.49 -4.85 4.78
C ALA A 64 -1.68 -4.98 5.75
N LEU A 65 -1.54 -4.43 6.96
CA LEU A 65 -2.62 -4.34 7.95
C LEU A 65 -3.76 -3.44 7.45
N ALA A 66 -3.47 -2.20 7.07
CA ALA A 66 -4.50 -1.27 6.61
C ALA A 66 -5.26 -1.79 5.38
N TYR A 67 -4.54 -2.38 4.42
CA TYR A 67 -5.10 -2.96 3.20
C TYR A 67 -6.06 -4.11 3.52
N SER A 68 -5.59 -5.10 4.29
CA SER A 68 -6.38 -6.30 4.61
C SER A 68 -7.66 -5.94 5.38
N ARG A 69 -7.55 -5.07 6.39
CA ARG A 69 -8.70 -4.56 7.15
C ARG A 69 -9.70 -3.84 6.27
N GLY A 70 -9.23 -2.94 5.40
CA GLY A 70 -10.09 -2.17 4.50
C GLY A 70 -10.82 -3.06 3.49
N LYS A 71 -10.12 -4.00 2.86
CA LYS A 71 -10.71 -4.94 1.89
C LYS A 71 -11.70 -5.89 2.55
N PHE A 72 -11.41 -6.36 3.75
CA PHE A 72 -12.34 -7.21 4.49
C PHE A 72 -13.57 -6.43 4.96
N ARG A 73 -13.41 -5.33 5.70
CA ARG A 73 -14.53 -4.61 6.32
C ARG A 73 -15.47 -3.97 5.29
N ILE A 74 -14.91 -3.28 4.29
CA ILE A 74 -15.67 -2.45 3.35
C ILE A 74 -16.08 -3.26 2.12
N LYS A 75 -15.16 -4.05 1.54
CA LYS A 75 -15.42 -4.78 0.29
C LYS A 75 -15.82 -6.24 0.52
N LYS A 76 -15.82 -6.72 1.78
CA LYS A 76 -16.15 -8.09 2.15
C LYS A 76 -15.32 -9.14 1.39
N TRP A 77 -14.05 -8.81 1.11
CA TRP A 77 -13.17 -9.73 0.40
C TRP A 77 -12.74 -10.89 1.29
N GLY A 78 -12.72 -12.10 0.72
CA GLY A 78 -12.13 -13.28 1.36
C GLY A 78 -10.61 -13.24 1.44
N LYS A 79 -10.02 -14.06 2.33
CA LYS A 79 -8.57 -14.09 2.59
C LYS A 79 -7.72 -14.33 1.33
N LYS A 80 -8.15 -15.23 0.44
CA LYS A 80 -7.45 -15.52 -0.83
C LYS A 80 -7.35 -14.28 -1.73
N ARG A 81 -8.44 -13.52 -1.88
CA ARG A 81 -8.47 -12.32 -2.72
C ARG A 81 -7.61 -11.20 -2.13
N ILE A 82 -7.64 -11.04 -0.80
CA ILE A 82 -6.77 -10.08 -0.09
C ILE A 82 -5.30 -10.45 -0.30
N THR A 83 -4.95 -11.72 -0.14
CA THR A 83 -3.60 -12.25 -0.36
C THR A 83 -3.10 -11.91 -1.76
N GLN A 84 -3.89 -12.17 -2.80
CA GLN A 84 -3.50 -11.88 -4.17
C GLN A 84 -3.31 -10.38 -4.43
N GLY A 85 -4.18 -9.54 -3.85
CA GLY A 85 -4.03 -8.08 -3.93
C GLY A 85 -2.73 -7.59 -3.28
N LEU A 86 -2.40 -8.08 -2.08
CA LEU A 86 -1.12 -7.74 -1.42
C LEU A 86 0.09 -8.20 -2.23
N LYS A 87 0.05 -9.40 -2.82
CA LYS A 87 1.10 -9.89 -3.72
C LYS A 87 1.30 -8.99 -4.95
N GLN A 88 0.21 -8.48 -5.53
CA GLN A 88 0.30 -7.52 -6.64
C GLN A 88 0.99 -6.21 -6.24
N HIS A 89 0.89 -5.82 -4.96
CA HIS A 89 1.60 -4.70 -4.37
C HIS A 89 3.06 -5.02 -3.96
N GLY A 90 3.56 -6.23 -4.25
CA GLY A 90 4.94 -6.63 -3.93
C GLY A 90 5.16 -6.93 -2.44
N VAL A 91 4.10 -7.02 -1.63
CA VAL A 91 4.23 -7.22 -0.18
C VAL A 91 4.80 -8.61 0.12
N SER A 92 5.77 -8.67 1.02
CA SER A 92 6.40 -9.93 1.45
C SER A 92 5.41 -10.93 2.06
N ALA A 93 5.71 -12.23 1.95
CA ALA A 93 4.87 -13.30 2.51
C ALA A 93 4.67 -13.15 4.03
N TYR A 94 5.70 -12.67 4.74
CA TYR A 94 5.64 -12.37 6.16
C TYR A 94 4.60 -11.28 6.49
N ASN A 95 4.66 -10.14 5.81
CA ASN A 95 3.72 -9.04 6.01
C ASN A 95 2.29 -9.40 5.56
N ILE A 96 2.15 -10.23 4.53
CA ILE A 96 0.85 -10.79 4.15
C ILE A 96 0.26 -11.61 5.30
N LYS A 97 1.05 -12.49 5.92
CA LYS A 97 0.58 -13.31 7.04
C LYS A 97 0.11 -12.43 8.20
N ILE A 98 0.88 -11.39 8.55
CA ILE A 98 0.49 -10.40 9.56
C ILE A 98 -0.82 -9.70 9.19
N GLY A 99 -0.93 -9.22 7.95
CA GLY A 99 -2.14 -8.53 7.46
C GLY A 99 -3.40 -9.39 7.55
N LEU A 100 -3.28 -10.69 7.27
CA LEU A 100 -4.40 -11.65 7.34
C LEU A 100 -4.73 -12.09 8.77
N ALA A 101 -3.74 -12.13 9.66
CA ALA A 101 -3.92 -12.56 11.05
C ALA A 101 -4.85 -11.62 11.84
N GLN A 102 -4.95 -10.35 11.45
CA GLN A 102 -5.88 -9.41 12.10
C GLN A 102 -7.36 -9.70 11.79
N ILE A 103 -7.66 -10.54 10.78
CA ILE A 103 -9.04 -10.83 10.40
C ILE A 103 -9.59 -11.88 11.36
N ASP A 104 -10.47 -11.41 12.24
CA ASP A 104 -11.15 -12.24 13.21
C ASP A 104 -11.88 -13.43 12.53
N PRO A 105 -11.67 -14.68 12.99
CA PRO A 105 -12.29 -15.86 12.40
C PRO A 105 -13.82 -15.91 12.50
N GLU A 106 -14.42 -15.34 13.54
CA GLU A 106 -15.87 -15.26 13.71
C GLU A 106 -16.44 -14.22 12.76
N ALA A 107 -15.88 -13.01 12.74
CA ALA A 107 -16.28 -11.97 11.80
C ALA A 107 -16.17 -12.44 10.33
N TYR A 108 -15.16 -13.28 10.03
CA TYR A 108 -15.00 -13.89 8.72
C TYR A 108 -16.14 -14.83 8.36
N ARG A 109 -16.58 -15.68 9.30
CA ARG A 109 -17.71 -16.59 9.13
C ARG A 109 -19.03 -15.82 9.00
N ASP A 110 -19.28 -14.85 9.86
CA ASP A 110 -20.48 -14.03 9.80
C ASP A 110 -20.59 -13.29 8.46
N THR A 111 -19.46 -12.72 8.00
CA THR A 111 -19.41 -12.05 6.70
C THR A 111 -19.72 -13.02 5.56
N PHE A 112 -19.20 -14.25 5.63
CA PHE A 112 -19.51 -15.28 4.64
C PHE A 112 -21.00 -15.62 4.63
N ASP A 113 -21.60 -15.88 5.79
CA ASP A 113 -23.03 -16.22 5.91
C ASP A 113 -23.93 -15.11 5.39
N VAL A 114 -23.61 -13.85 5.71
CA VAL A 114 -24.33 -12.69 5.18
C VAL A 114 -24.25 -12.63 3.65
N LEU A 115 -23.07 -12.88 3.07
CA LEU A 115 -22.90 -12.85 1.61
C LEU A 115 -23.64 -13.99 0.90
N VAL A 116 -23.69 -15.17 1.52
CA VAL A 116 -24.43 -16.33 0.99
C VAL A 116 -25.93 -16.06 1.03
N LYS A 117 -26.46 -15.55 2.15
CA LYS A 117 -27.90 -15.24 2.31
C LYS A 117 -28.39 -14.10 1.40
N LYS A 118 -27.49 -13.22 0.97
CA LYS A 118 -27.82 -12.09 0.10
C LYS A 118 -27.92 -12.48 -1.38
N ARG A 119 -27.56 -13.72 -1.72
CA ARG A 119 -27.56 -14.25 -3.07
C ARG A 119 -28.78 -15.14 -3.27
#